data_AF-A0A2E4MEH6-F1
#
_entry.id   AF-A0A2E4MEH6-F1
#
_cell.length_a   1.000
_cell.length_b   1.000
_cell.length_c   1.000
_cell.angle_alpha   90.00
_cell.angle_beta   90.00
_cell.angle_gamma   90.00
#
_symmetry.space_group_name_H-M   'P 1'
#
loop_
_entity.id
_entity.type
_entity.pdbx_description
1 polymer ?
#
loop_
_entity_poly.entity_id
_entity_poly.type
_entity_poly.pdbx_seq_one_letter_code
_entity_poly.pdbx_strand_id
1 'polypeptide(L)'
;MIRYDIKSVSIIIMSLFYISVGINHFTKPYWFLQIVPPYLPYKLELVYISGFLEIILGVMLLIPSARFYAGWGLIILLLAVYPANIYLAQTNGAAMNTTPLIAWGRLPFQFVFIALAYWHTK
;
A
#
# COMPACT_ATOMS: atom_id res chain seq x y z
N MET A 1 -20.57 12.08 23.51
CA MET A 1 -21.12 11.63 22.20
C MET A 1 -20.00 11.71 21.18
N ILE A 2 -19.35 10.59 20.86
CA ILE A 2 -18.22 10.57 19.91
C ILE A 2 -18.82 10.75 18.50
N ARG A 3 -18.68 11.94 17.91
CA ARG A 3 -18.95 12.15 16.48
C ARG A 3 -17.74 11.62 15.73
N TYR A 4 -17.83 10.41 15.21
CA TYR A 4 -16.88 9.95 14.21
C TYR A 4 -17.15 10.72 12.92
N ASP A 5 -16.28 11.68 12.60
CA ASP A 5 -16.27 12.24 11.26
C ASP A 5 -15.72 11.19 10.28
N ILE A 6 -16.13 11.30 9.01
CA ILE A 6 -15.73 10.38 7.94
C ILE A 6 -14.19 10.26 7.87
N LYS A 7 -13.50 11.34 8.21
CA LYS A 7 -12.04 11.42 8.23
C LYS A 7 -11.42 10.51 9.29
N SER A 8 -11.94 10.51 10.51
CA SER A 8 -11.48 9.63 11.59
C SER A 8 -11.69 8.15 11.26
N VAL A 9 -12.83 7.81 10.66
CA VAL A 9 -13.10 6.44 10.20
C VAL A 9 -12.12 6.03 9.10
N SER A 10 -11.88 6.91 8.12
CA SER A 10 -10.91 6.67 7.05
C SER A 10 -9.49 6.47 7.60
N ILE A 11 -9.06 7.27 8.58
CA ILE A 11 -7.76 7.12 9.24
C ILE A 11 -7.62 5.72 9.85
N ILE A 12 -8.62 5.28 10.61
CA ILE A 12 -8.59 3.96 11.27
C ILE A 12 -8.50 2.84 10.22
N ILE A 13 -9.34 2.90 9.18
CA ILE A 13 -9.36 1.90 8.11
C ILE A 13 -8.01 1.86 7.38
N MET A 14 -7.48 3.01 6.97
CA MET A 14 -6.18 3.07 6.28
C MET A 14 -5.05 2.57 7.17
N SER A 15 -5.02 2.97 8.44
CA SER A 15 -3.99 2.55 9.39
C SER A 15 -3.98 1.03 9.56
N LEU A 16 -5.15 0.43 9.84
CA LEU A 16 -5.29 -1.02 9.98
C LEU A 16 -4.94 -1.76 8.69
N PHE A 17 -5.35 -1.22 7.54
CA PHE A 17 -5.03 -1.80 6.24
C PHE A 17 -3.52 -1.84 5.98
N TYR A 18 -2.83 -0.70 6.05
CA TYR A 18 -1.38 -0.64 5.78
C TYR A 18 -0.56 -1.43 6.80
N ILE A 19 -0.92 -1.39 8.09
CA ILE A 19 -0.25 -2.20 9.11
C ILE A 19 -0.41 -3.69 8.79
N SER A 20 -1.62 -4.14 8.45
CA SER A 20 -1.88 -5.55 8.12
C SER A 20 -1.15 -6.00 6.86
N VAL A 21 -1.18 -5.20 5.78
CA VAL A 21 -0.45 -5.50 4.53
C VAL A 21 1.06 -5.48 4.78
N GLY A 22 1.56 -4.53 5.56
CA GLY A 22 2.97 -4.46 5.92
C GLY A 22 3.43 -5.67 6.73
N ILE A 23 2.64 -6.15 7.68
CA ILE A 23 2.91 -7.42 8.40
C ILE A 23 2.93 -8.62 7.44
N ASN A 24 2.04 -8.64 6.44
CA ASN A 24 2.03 -9.70 5.43
C ASN A 24 3.30 -9.75 4.59
N HIS A 25 4.00 -8.63 4.36
CA HIS A 25 5.30 -8.64 3.66
C HIS A 25 6.36 -9.46 4.41
N PHE A 26 6.30 -9.51 5.75
CA PHE A 26 7.24 -10.28 6.57
C PHE A 26 6.81 -11.73 6.77
N THR A 27 5.50 -11.97 6.92
CA THR A 27 4.96 -13.31 7.20
C THR A 27 4.70 -14.14 5.93
N LYS A 28 4.48 -13.48 4.79
CA LYS A 28 4.18 -14.11 3.49
C LYS A 28 4.97 -13.47 2.33
N PRO A 29 6.31 -13.28 2.45
CA PRO A 29 7.10 -12.53 1.46
C PRO A 29 7.02 -13.09 0.04
N TYR A 30 6.96 -14.42 -0.10
CA TYR A 30 6.91 -15.09 -1.40
C TYR A 30 5.67 -14.76 -2.23
N TRP A 31 4.57 -14.35 -1.59
CA TRP A 31 3.37 -13.89 -2.29
C TRP A 31 3.60 -12.54 -2.98
N PHE A 32 4.36 -11.63 -2.34
CA PHE A 32 4.69 -10.32 -2.90
C PHE A 32 5.84 -10.40 -3.92
N LEU A 33 6.82 -11.28 -3.68
CA LEU A 33 7.96 -11.51 -4.59
C LEU A 33 7.53 -11.85 -6.01
N GLN A 34 6.40 -12.54 -6.17
CA GLN A 34 5.84 -12.93 -7.46
C GLN A 34 5.57 -11.75 -8.39
N ILE A 35 5.28 -10.57 -7.83
CA ILE A 35 4.94 -9.38 -8.62
C ILE A 35 6.04 -8.33 -8.64
N VAL A 36 7.16 -8.56 -7.98
CA VAL A 36 8.31 -7.66 -8.11
C VAL A 36 8.87 -7.82 -9.54
N PRO A 37 8.86 -6.74 -10.36
CA PRO A 37 9.28 -6.83 -11.76
C PRO A 37 10.67 -7.45 -11.92
N PRO A 38 10.90 -8.25 -12.98
CA PRO A 38 12.15 -8.99 -13.17
C PRO A 38 13.38 -8.09 -13.36
N TYR A 39 13.19 -6.83 -13.77
CA TYR A 39 14.28 -5.87 -13.95
C TYR A 39 14.76 -5.22 -12.64
N LEU A 40 14.05 -5.42 -11.52
CA LEU A 40 14.47 -4.88 -10.21
C LEU A 40 15.36 -5.91 -9.48
N PRO A 41 16.54 -5.49 -8.97
CA PRO A 41 17.37 -6.32 -8.13
C PRO A 41 16.81 -6.39 -6.69
N TYR A 42 17.37 -7.27 -5.86
CA TYR A 42 17.10 -7.33 -4.41
C TYR A 42 15.59 -7.42 -4.07
N LYS A 43 14.88 -8.32 -4.74
CA LYS A 43 13.41 -8.40 -4.67
C LYS A 43 12.89 -8.60 -3.25
N LEU A 44 13.57 -9.42 -2.45
CA LEU A 44 13.13 -9.74 -1.09
C LEU A 44 13.33 -8.55 -0.15
N GLU A 45 14.45 -7.86 -0.30
CA GLU A 45 14.78 -6.65 0.43
C GLU A 45 13.77 -5.54 0.10
N LEU A 46 13.41 -5.36 -1.17
CA LEU A 46 12.38 -4.41 -1.58
C LEU A 46 11.02 -4.70 -0.92
N VAL A 47 10.62 -5.97 -0.85
CA VAL A 47 9.39 -6.42 -0.16
C VAL A 47 9.45 -6.09 1.34
N TYR A 48 10.58 -6.33 2.01
CA TYR A 48 10.71 -6.00 3.43
C TYR A 48 10.75 -4.49 3.68
N ILE A 49 11.43 -3.73 2.82
CA ILE A 49 11.49 -2.26 2.93
C ILE A 49 10.09 -1.66 2.73
N SER A 50 9.34 -2.09 1.71
CA SER A 50 7.97 -1.61 1.51
C SER A 50 7.07 -1.96 2.68
N GLY A 51 7.13 -3.20 3.17
CA GLY A 51 6.35 -3.65 4.32
C GLY A 51 6.66 -2.88 5.61
N PHE A 52 7.93 -2.59 5.86
CA PHE A 52 8.36 -1.76 7.00
C PHE A 52 7.77 -0.35 6.93
N LEU A 53 7.86 0.27 5.74
CA LEU A 53 7.31 1.61 5.51
C LEU A 53 5.79 1.63 5.65
N GLU A 54 5.08 0.62 5.14
CA GLU A 54 3.63 0.49 5.31
C GLU A 54 3.22 0.45 6.79
N ILE A 55 3.93 -0.33 7.62
CA ILE A 55 3.66 -0.41 9.07
C ILE A 55 3.89 0.96 9.72
N ILE A 56 5.05 1.57 9.51
CA ILE A 56 5.40 2.86 10.12
C ILE A 56 4.39 3.94 9.72
N LEU A 57 4.12 4.08 8.43
CA LEU A 57 3.23 5.11 7.92
C LEU A 57 1.77 4.86 8.36
N GLY A 58 1.34 3.60 8.43
CA GLY A 58 0.06 3.21 9.00
C GLY A 58 -0.08 3.57 10.48
N VAL A 59 0.97 3.37 11.28
CA VAL A 59 1.00 3.83 12.69
C VAL A 59 1.00 5.36 12.78
N MET A 60 1.78 6.04 11.93
CA MET A 60 1.87 7.50 11.93
C MET A 60 0.52 8.17 11.58
N LEU A 61 -0.35 7.55 10.78
CA LEU A 61 -1.70 8.07 10.53
C LEU A 61 -2.55 8.21 11.81
N LEU A 62 -2.32 7.34 12.80
CA LEU A 62 -3.02 7.38 14.08
C LEU A 62 -2.56 8.55 14.97
N ILE A 63 -1.37 9.10 14.71
CA ILE A 63 -0.75 10.16 15.50
C ILE A 63 -1.03 11.52 14.84
N PRO A 64 -1.88 12.40 15.42
CA PRO A 64 -2.30 13.64 14.76
C PRO A 64 -1.16 14.52 14.24
N SER A 65 -0.07 14.64 15.01
CA SER A 65 1.12 15.44 14.64
C SER A 65 1.95 14.84 13.51
N ALA A 66 1.78 13.55 13.19
CA ALA A 66 2.54 12.86 12.16
C ALA A 66 1.75 12.64 10.85
N ARG A 67 0.44 12.92 10.82
CA ARG A 67 -0.45 12.65 9.67
C ARG A 67 -0.01 13.29 8.37
N PHE A 68 0.51 14.52 8.43
CA PHE A 68 1.04 15.21 7.26
C PHE A 68 2.17 14.39 6.59
N TYR A 69 3.13 13.93 7.39
CA TYR A 69 4.24 13.10 6.91
C TYR A 69 3.77 11.70 6.51
N ALA A 70 2.81 11.12 7.24
CA ALA A 70 2.23 9.82 6.92
C ALA A 70 1.54 9.82 5.55
N GLY A 71 0.71 10.82 5.27
CA GLY A 71 -0.01 10.96 4.00
C GLY A 71 0.96 11.10 2.81
N TRP A 72 1.94 12.01 2.90
CA TRP A 72 2.95 12.15 1.85
C TRP A 72 3.84 10.91 1.70
N GLY A 73 4.24 10.29 2.81
CA GLY A 73 5.02 9.05 2.79
C GLY A 73 4.27 7.91 2.12
N LEU A 74 2.96 7.76 2.37
CA LEU A 74 2.12 6.76 1.71
C LEU A 74 2.00 7.04 0.20
N ILE A 75 1.85 8.30 -0.20
CA ILE A 75 1.82 8.66 -1.63
C ILE A 75 3.12 8.23 -2.31
N ILE A 76 4.28 8.58 -1.74
CA ILE A 76 5.59 8.23 -2.29
C ILE A 76 5.76 6.71 -2.33
N LEU A 77 5.41 6.00 -1.25
CA LEU A 77 5.49 4.55 -1.18
C LEU A 77 4.61 3.89 -2.23
N LEU A 78 3.36 4.33 -2.39
CA LEU A 78 2.44 3.81 -3.39
C LEU A 78 3.01 4.00 -4.80
N LEU A 79 3.56 5.17 -5.12
CA LEU A 79 4.21 5.39 -6.40
C LEU A 79 5.43 4.47 -6.61
N ALA A 80 6.22 4.26 -5.56
CA ALA A 80 7.40 3.37 -5.61
C ALA A 80 7.03 1.89 -5.84
N VAL A 81 5.92 1.40 -5.27
CA VAL A 81 5.44 0.02 -5.46
C VAL A 81 4.52 -0.14 -6.67
N TYR A 82 4.10 0.96 -7.32
CA TYR A 82 3.23 0.94 -8.50
C TYR A 82 3.73 0.02 -9.64
N PRO A 83 5.05 -0.08 -9.94
CA PRO A 83 5.57 -1.01 -10.94
C PRO A 83 5.19 -2.47 -10.69
N ALA A 84 5.02 -2.89 -9.43
CA ALA A 84 4.59 -4.26 -9.11
C ALA A 84 3.14 -4.53 -9.54
N ASN A 85 2.24 -3.55 -9.38
CA ASN A 85 0.87 -3.67 -9.86
C ASN A 85 0.79 -3.60 -11.39
N ILE A 86 1.64 -2.80 -12.05
CA ILE A 86 1.76 -2.80 -13.52
C ILE A 86 2.19 -4.19 -14.00
N TYR A 87 3.22 -4.77 -13.39
CA TYR A 87 3.72 -6.08 -13.78
C TYR A 87 2.65 -7.17 -13.60
N LEU A 88 1.92 -7.17 -12.48
CA LEU A 88 0.78 -8.09 -12.30
C LEU A 88 -0.27 -7.94 -13.40
N ALA A 89 -0.63 -6.71 -13.76
CA ALA A 89 -1.58 -6.42 -14.84
C ALA A 89 -1.07 -6.92 -16.20
N GLN A 90 0.22 -6.74 -16.51
CA GLN A 90 0.85 -7.25 -17.72
C GLN A 90 0.82 -8.78 -17.81
N THR A 91 0.87 -9.48 -16.67
CA THR A 91 0.69 -10.94 -16.62
C THR A 91 -0.77 -11.39 -16.65
N ASN A 92 -1.73 -10.47 -16.80
CA ASN A 92 -3.17 -10.75 -16.71
C ASN A 92 -3.56 -11.51 -15.42
N GLY A 93 -2.84 -11.25 -14.33
CA GLY A 93 -3.06 -11.89 -13.02
C GLY A 93 -2.34 -13.22 -12.81
N ALA A 94 -1.67 -13.78 -13.83
CA ALA A 94 -1.00 -15.07 -13.73
C ALA A 94 0.09 -15.10 -12.64
N ALA A 95 0.82 -14.00 -12.44
CA ALA A 95 1.89 -13.92 -11.45
C ALA A 95 1.43 -14.25 -10.02
N MET A 96 0.18 -13.92 -9.65
CA MET A 96 -0.38 -14.16 -8.31
C MET A 96 -1.56 -15.14 -8.31
N ASN A 97 -1.78 -15.86 -9.40
CA ASN A 97 -2.94 -16.73 -9.57
C ASN A 97 -4.28 -16.00 -9.31
N THR A 98 -4.42 -14.80 -9.88
CA THR A 98 -5.64 -13.98 -9.78
C THR A 98 -6.23 -13.71 -11.17
N THR A 99 -7.44 -13.15 -11.22
CA THR A 99 -8.10 -12.86 -12.49
C THR A 99 -7.54 -11.60 -13.16
N PRO A 100 -7.65 -11.47 -14.50
CA PRO A 100 -7.28 -10.24 -15.20
C PRO A 100 -8.04 -9.03 -14.65
N LEU A 101 -9.33 -9.20 -14.32
CA LEU A 101 -10.14 -8.12 -13.75
C LEU A 101 -9.55 -7.58 -12.45
N ILE A 102 -9.11 -8.46 -11.53
CA ILE A 102 -8.47 -8.05 -10.28
C ILE A 102 -7.11 -7.41 -10.57
N ALA A 103 -6.30 -8.00 -11.44
CA ALA A 103 -4.96 -7.50 -11.78
C ALA A 103 -5.01 -6.07 -12.35
N TRP A 104 -5.87 -5.84 -13.35
CA TRP A 104 -6.04 -4.53 -13.98
C TRP A 104 -6.76 -3.54 -13.05
N GLY A 105 -7.73 -4.00 -12.26
CA GLY A 105 -8.48 -3.15 -11.32
C GLY A 105 -7.62 -2.52 -10.22
N ARG A 106 -6.50 -3.15 -9.84
CA ARG A 106 -5.56 -2.60 -8.85
C ARG A 106 -4.94 -1.28 -9.29
N LEU A 107 -4.73 -1.07 -10.60
CA LEU A 107 -4.10 0.14 -11.14
C LEU A 107 -4.90 1.42 -10.83
N PRO A 108 -6.18 1.55 -11.24
CA PRO A 108 -6.99 2.72 -10.90
C PRO A 108 -7.32 2.78 -9.40
N PHE A 109 -7.53 1.63 -8.76
CA PHE A 109 -7.88 1.58 -7.34
C PHE A 109 -6.74 2.11 -6.45
N GLN A 110 -5.48 1.94 -6.86
CA GLN A 110 -4.35 2.49 -6.13
C GLN A 110 -4.38 4.03 -6.05
N PHE A 111 -4.92 4.71 -7.06
CA PHE A 111 -5.09 6.17 -7.01
C PHE A 111 -6.16 6.61 -6.01
N VAL A 112 -7.12 5.75 -5.67
CA VAL A 112 -8.07 6.01 -4.56
C VAL A 112 -7.30 6.08 -3.24
N PHE A 113 -6.36 5.17 -3.00
CA PHE A 113 -5.51 5.22 -1.81
C PHE A 113 -4.61 6.46 -1.78
N ILE A 114 -4.05 6.87 -2.93
CA ILE A 114 -3.27 8.11 -3.06
C ILE A 114 -4.14 9.32 -2.71
N ALA A 115 -5.37 9.39 -3.24
CA ALA A 115 -6.29 10.49 -2.96
C ALA A 115 -6.68 10.56 -1.47
N LEU A 116 -6.95 9.41 -0.84
CA LEU A 116 -7.23 9.34 0.60
C LEU A 116 -6.01 9.76 1.43
N ALA A 117 -4.81 9.32 1.06
CA ALA A 117 -3.57 9.72 1.72
C ALA A 117 -3.35 11.24 1.61
N TYR A 118 -3.57 11.82 0.44
CA TYR A 118 -3.52 13.28 0.23
C TYR A 118 -4.54 14.01 1.10
N TRP A 119 -5.78 13.50 1.21
CA TRP A 119 -6.82 14.11 2.03
C TRP A 119 -6.45 14.20 3.51
N HIS A 120 -5.67 13.23 4.01
CA HIS A 120 -5.15 13.24 5.39
C HIS A 120 -3.92 14.13 5.61
N THR A 121 -3.39 14.75 4.55
CA THR A 121 -2.36 15.81 4.65
C THR A 121 -2.93 17.21 4.90
N LYS A 122 -4.25 17.37 4.72
CA LYS A 122 -4.99 18.61 4.96
C LYS A 122 -5.65 18.58 6.34
#